data_AF-A0AAV4DKC0-F1
#
_entry.id   AF-A0AAV4DKC0-F1
#
_cell.length_a   1.000
_cell.length_b   1.000
_cell.length_c   1.000
_cell.angle_alpha   90.00
_cell.angle_beta   90.00
_cell.angle_gamma   90.00
#
_symmetry.space_group_name_H-M   'P 1'
#
loop_
_entity.id
_entity.type
_entity.pdbx_description
1 polymer ?
#
loop_
_entity_poly.entity_id
_entity_poly.type
_entity_poly.pdbx_seq_one_letter_code
_entity_poly.pdbx_strand_id
1 'polypeptide(L)'
;MKLLQAKIEAGIIKNDPDGSGARSNDAGAKHPKLPNFQDGRDDLDIWLTRFERFAESNGWSRQKWSSSLCALLTGRALDCYGRLSAEQAKDYDKVKEALMKRYDLTEDGYRRKFRTCKPAERESPDMFIVRIVTYLDRWIDLSKTDKSYEKKGLDSERTVLGCMSRRFSYELA
;
A
#
# COMPACT_ATOMS: atom_id res chain seq x y z
N MET A 1 -37.07 22.32 34.86
CA MET A 1 -36.14 22.64 35.98
C MET A 1 -35.79 21.30 36.62
N LYS A 2 -34.69 20.66 36.23
CA LYS A 2 -33.41 20.75 36.97
C LYS A 2 -33.68 20.49 38.46
N LEU A 3 -33.37 19.32 39.01
CA LEU A 3 -32.03 18.76 39.30
C LEU A 3 -32.07 18.38 40.78
N LEU A 4 -31.23 17.43 41.20
CA LEU A 4 -30.99 16.90 42.55
C LEU A 4 -31.72 15.57 42.79
N GLN A 5 -31.19 14.42 42.35
CA GLN A 5 -29.88 13.80 42.66
C GLN A 5 -29.74 13.39 44.14
N ALA A 6 -29.29 12.13 44.27
CA ALA A 6 -28.72 11.43 45.43
C ALA A 6 -29.74 10.63 46.26
N LYS A 7 -29.91 9.32 45.98
CA LYS A 7 -29.05 8.18 46.36
C LYS A 7 -29.01 7.99 47.89
N ILE A 8 -29.35 6.79 48.37
CA ILE A 8 -28.49 5.88 49.17
C ILE A 8 -29.37 4.84 49.92
N GLU A 9 -29.02 3.56 49.75
CA GLU A 9 -29.19 2.39 50.65
C GLU A 9 -30.57 1.80 50.97
N ALA A 10 -30.91 0.73 50.25
CA ALA A 10 -31.10 -0.65 50.77
C ALA A 10 -31.39 -1.54 49.55
N GLY A 11 -30.46 -2.32 48.99
CA GLY A 11 -29.74 -3.36 49.71
C GLY A 11 -30.72 -4.47 50.09
N ILE A 12 -31.04 -5.39 49.17
CA ILE A 12 -31.25 -6.83 49.44
C ILE A 12 -31.26 -7.59 48.10
N ILE A 13 -30.27 -8.46 48.01
CA ILE A 13 -29.99 -9.47 46.99
C ILE A 13 -31.04 -10.57 47.11
N LYS A 14 -31.55 -11.07 45.98
CA LYS A 14 -32.05 -12.45 45.89
C LYS A 14 -31.35 -13.14 44.72
N ASN A 15 -30.32 -13.90 45.06
CA ASN A 15 -29.82 -15.01 44.25
C ASN A 15 -30.78 -16.18 44.43
N ASP A 16 -31.13 -16.85 43.34
CA ASP A 16 -31.27 -18.31 43.30
C ASP A 16 -30.89 -18.83 41.91
N PRO A 17 -30.45 -20.10 41.80
CA PRO A 17 -29.41 -20.51 40.88
C PRO A 17 -29.93 -21.43 39.76
N ASP A 18 -29.00 -21.70 38.85
CA ASP A 18 -28.97 -22.81 37.89
C ASP A 18 -29.60 -22.55 36.50
N GLY A 19 -28.78 -22.85 35.50
CA GLY A 19 -28.93 -22.42 34.12
C GLY A 19 -27.60 -22.56 33.39
N SER A 20 -27.03 -23.76 33.47
CA SER A 20 -25.93 -24.23 32.64
C SER A 20 -26.19 -23.95 31.15
N GLY A 21 -25.24 -23.26 30.50
CA GLY A 21 -25.39 -22.90 29.09
C GLY A 21 -24.16 -22.21 28.51
N ALA A 22 -23.16 -23.01 28.16
CA ALA A 22 -22.13 -22.74 27.15
C ALA A 22 -21.45 -21.36 27.16
N ARG A 23 -20.28 -21.30 27.81
CA ARG A 23 -19.22 -20.36 27.38
C ARG A 23 -18.80 -20.76 25.97
N SER A 24 -19.25 -20.03 24.97
CA SER A 24 -18.67 -20.08 23.63
C SER A 24 -17.25 -19.53 23.72
N ASN A 25 -16.29 -20.42 23.96
CA ASN A 25 -14.90 -20.19 23.61
C ASN A 25 -14.83 -20.25 22.07
N ASP A 26 -15.28 -19.18 21.42
CA ASP A 26 -14.90 -18.94 20.04
C ASP A 26 -13.44 -18.44 20.09
N ALA A 27 -12.52 -19.41 20.07
CA ALA A 27 -11.16 -19.18 19.61
C ALA A 27 -11.21 -18.90 18.11
N GLY A 28 -11.96 -17.87 17.71
CA GLY A 28 -12.05 -17.39 16.34
C GLY A 28 -10.66 -16.92 15.96
N ALA A 29 -10.06 -17.59 14.97
CA ALA A 29 -8.81 -17.17 14.39
C ALA A 29 -8.91 -15.67 14.08
N LYS A 30 -8.24 -14.85 14.89
CA LYS A 30 -8.23 -13.39 14.70
C LYS A 30 -7.63 -13.17 13.33
N HIS A 31 -8.47 -12.83 12.35
CA HIS A 31 -8.00 -12.54 10.99
C HIS A 31 -6.80 -11.58 11.09
N PRO A 32 -5.69 -11.87 10.40
CA PRO A 32 -4.50 -11.03 10.45
C PRO A 32 -4.88 -9.59 10.11
N LYS A 33 -4.61 -8.66 11.03
CA LYS A 33 -4.86 -7.23 10.78
C LYS A 33 -3.75 -6.71 9.87
N LEU A 34 -4.13 -5.98 8.83
CA LEU A 34 -3.17 -5.34 7.94
C LEU A 34 -2.45 -4.22 8.70
N PRO A 35 -1.10 -4.19 8.74
CA PRO A 35 -0.39 -3.09 9.39
C PRO A 35 -0.47 -1.81 8.56
N ASN A 36 -0.43 -0.67 9.25
CA ASN A 36 -0.41 0.67 8.67
C ASN A 36 0.75 0.82 7.68
N PHE A 37 0.53 1.62 6.64
CA PHE A 37 1.56 2.06 5.72
C PHE A 37 2.54 2.99 6.44
N GLN A 38 3.84 2.72 6.36
CA GLN A 38 4.90 3.55 6.91
C GLN A 38 5.58 4.37 5.82
N ASP A 39 5.25 5.68 5.75
CA ASP A 39 5.85 6.58 4.77
C ASP A 39 7.38 6.65 4.91
N GLY A 40 8.09 6.47 3.80
CA GLY A 40 9.57 6.47 3.74
C GLY A 40 10.23 5.12 4.05
N ARG A 41 9.50 4.16 4.62
CA ARG A 41 9.99 2.78 4.83
C ARG A 41 9.37 1.80 3.84
N ASP A 42 8.06 1.90 3.64
CA ASP A 42 7.31 1.00 2.78
C ASP A 42 7.27 1.52 1.33
N ASP A 43 7.36 0.61 0.36
CA ASP A 43 7.02 0.91 -1.03
C ASP A 43 5.50 0.95 -1.18
N LEU A 44 4.97 2.11 -1.57
CA LEU A 44 3.53 2.33 -1.66
C LEU A 44 2.86 1.42 -2.71
N ASP A 45 3.51 1.12 -3.84
CA ASP A 45 2.94 0.26 -4.89
C ASP A 45 2.75 -1.17 -4.39
N ILE A 46 3.79 -1.69 -3.72
CA ILE A 46 3.76 -3.03 -3.11
C ILE A 46 2.72 -3.06 -1.98
N TRP A 47 2.70 -2.04 -1.13
CA TRP A 47 1.77 -1.98 -0.01
C TRP A 47 0.31 -1.88 -0.47
N LEU A 48 0.02 -1.08 -1.51
CA LEU A 48 -1.31 -0.98 -2.11
C LEU A 48 -1.73 -2.33 -2.70
N THR A 49 -0.85 -3.02 -3.42
CA THR A 49 -1.13 -4.36 -3.95
C THR A 49 -1.48 -5.34 -2.82
N ARG A 50 -0.77 -5.28 -1.68
CA ARG A 50 -1.09 -6.09 -0.50
C ARG A 50 -2.46 -5.74 0.09
N PHE A 51 -2.78 -4.46 0.16
CA PHE A 51 -4.08 -3.98 0.64
C PHE A 51 -5.22 -4.47 -0.26
N GLU A 52 -5.09 -4.37 -1.57
CA GLU A 52 -6.12 -4.80 -2.53
C GLU A 52 -6.39 -6.29 -2.40
N ARG A 53 -5.34 -7.12 -2.42
CA ARG A 53 -5.48 -8.58 -2.22
C ARG A 53 -6.13 -8.92 -0.88
N PHE A 54 -5.78 -8.19 0.19
CA PHE A 54 -6.39 -8.37 1.50
C PHE A 54 -7.87 -8.02 1.47
N ALA A 55 -8.24 -6.89 0.89
CA ALA A 55 -9.62 -6.42 0.81
C ALA A 55 -10.50 -7.34 -0.06
N GLU A 56 -9.96 -7.83 -1.19
CA GLU A 56 -10.59 -8.83 -2.06
C GLU A 56 -10.83 -10.14 -1.32
N SER A 57 -9.81 -10.67 -0.63
CA SER A 57 -9.91 -11.92 0.13
C SER A 57 -10.94 -11.86 1.25
N ASN A 58 -11.20 -10.66 1.78
CA ASN A 58 -12.22 -10.42 2.81
C ASN A 58 -13.58 -9.99 2.25
N GLY A 59 -13.75 -9.94 0.93
CA GLY A 59 -15.01 -9.57 0.28
C GLY A 59 -15.50 -8.15 0.61
N TRP A 60 -14.58 -7.19 0.83
CA TRP A 60 -14.97 -5.82 1.17
C TRP A 60 -15.57 -5.09 -0.03
N SER A 61 -16.61 -4.27 0.21
CA SER A 61 -17.14 -3.35 -0.80
C SER A 61 -16.18 -2.18 -1.05
N ARG A 62 -16.21 -1.58 -2.25
CA ARG A 62 -15.34 -0.45 -2.61
C ARG A 62 -15.42 0.74 -1.66
N GLN A 63 -16.60 1.01 -1.10
CA GLN A 63 -16.76 2.08 -0.12
C GLN A 63 -16.05 1.77 1.21
N LYS A 64 -16.03 0.49 1.61
CA LYS A 64 -15.25 0.02 2.76
C LYS A 64 -13.75 0.04 2.47
N TRP A 65 -13.32 -0.14 1.22
CA TRP A 65 -11.91 -0.02 0.85
C TRP A 65 -11.42 1.39 1.12
N SER A 66 -12.14 2.42 0.68
CA SER A 66 -11.70 3.81 0.87
C SER A 66 -11.56 4.18 2.35
N SER A 67 -12.57 3.87 3.16
CA SER A 67 -12.54 4.16 4.60
C SER A 67 -11.50 3.35 5.37
N SER A 68 -11.24 2.10 4.96
CA SER A 68 -10.20 1.27 5.59
C SER A 68 -8.80 1.72 5.16
N LEU A 69 -8.65 2.14 3.90
CA LEU A 69 -7.39 2.64 3.38
C LEU A 69 -6.93 3.86 4.18
N CYS A 70 -7.78 4.88 4.35
CA CYS A 70 -7.39 6.11 5.02
C CYS A 70 -7.00 5.90 6.49
N ALA A 71 -7.60 4.94 7.18
CA ALA A 71 -7.24 4.56 8.54
C ALA A 71 -5.85 3.92 8.65
N LEU A 72 -5.31 3.39 7.55
CA LEU A 72 -4.02 2.72 7.50
C LEU A 72 -2.91 3.60 6.91
N LEU A 73 -3.24 4.78 6.36
CA LEU A 73 -2.25 5.71 5.84
C LEU A 73 -1.57 6.49 6.97
N THR A 74 -0.31 6.87 6.76
CA THR A 74 0.44 7.74 7.66
C THR A 74 1.27 8.77 6.86
N GLY A 75 1.75 9.81 7.53
CA GLY A 75 2.67 10.80 6.94
C GLY A 75 2.11 11.47 5.67
N ARG A 76 2.95 11.56 4.62
CA ARG A 76 2.60 12.27 3.38
C ARG A 76 1.42 11.65 2.65
N ALA A 77 1.17 10.35 2.83
CA ALA A 77 0.02 9.68 2.24
C ALA A 77 -1.29 10.14 2.89
N LEU A 78 -1.30 10.28 4.22
CA LEU A 78 -2.46 10.80 4.95
C LEU A 78 -2.70 12.28 4.63
N ASP A 79 -1.63 13.08 4.52
CA ASP A 79 -1.72 14.48 4.07
C ASP A 79 -2.32 14.60 2.66
N CYS A 80 -1.97 13.66 1.77
CA CYS A 80 -2.54 13.61 0.42
C CYS A 80 -4.04 13.33 0.47
N TYR A 81 -4.47 12.38 1.29
CA TYR A 81 -5.89 12.08 1.49
C TYR A 81 -6.65 13.28 2.04
N GLY A 82 -6.10 14.00 3.03
CA GLY A 82 -6.73 15.18 3.63
C GLY A 82 -6.94 16.37 2.67
N ARG A 83 -6.30 16.37 1.49
CA ARG A 83 -6.46 17.39 0.44
C ARG A 83 -7.55 17.06 -0.57
N LEU A 84 -8.09 15.85 -0.55
CA LEU A 84 -9.17 15.42 -1.43
C LEU A 84 -10.52 15.98 -0.97
N SER A 85 -11.45 16.19 -1.90
CA SER A 85 -12.83 16.54 -1.55
C SER A 85 -13.53 15.36 -0.85
N ALA A 86 -14.62 15.64 -0.14
CA ALA A 86 -15.38 14.60 0.56
C ALA A 86 -15.95 13.52 -0.39
N GLU A 87 -16.24 13.89 -1.64
CA GLU A 87 -16.69 13.00 -2.71
C GLU A 87 -15.54 12.13 -3.20
N GLN A 88 -14.38 12.73 -3.49
CA GLN A 88 -13.18 12.01 -3.93
C GLN A 88 -12.67 11.05 -2.87
N ALA A 89 -12.74 11.42 -1.59
CA ALA A 89 -12.31 10.59 -0.47
C ALA A 89 -13.20 9.35 -0.26
N LYS A 90 -14.42 9.31 -0.79
CA LYS A 90 -15.29 8.13 -0.74
C LYS A 90 -14.99 7.12 -1.84
N ASP A 91 -14.33 7.56 -2.90
CA ASP A 91 -13.97 6.74 -4.05
C ASP A 91 -12.53 6.23 -3.92
N TYR A 92 -12.39 4.92 -3.74
CA TYR A 92 -11.10 4.26 -3.63
C TYR A 92 -10.20 4.55 -4.84
N ASP A 93 -10.75 4.54 -6.05
CA ASP A 93 -9.96 4.71 -7.26
C ASP A 93 -9.39 6.13 -7.35
N LYS A 94 -10.14 7.14 -6.89
CA LYS A 94 -9.64 8.52 -6.76
C LYS A 94 -8.59 8.68 -5.68
N VAL A 95 -8.76 8.03 -4.54
CA VAL A 95 -7.75 8.03 -3.48
C VAL A 95 -6.47 7.36 -3.97
N LYS A 96 -6.57 6.19 -4.61
CA LYS A 96 -5.43 5.47 -5.19
C LYS A 96 -4.70 6.31 -6.23
N GLU A 97 -5.43 6.93 -7.17
CA GLU A 97 -4.88 7.82 -8.19
C GLU A 97 -4.08 8.98 -7.57
N ALA A 98 -4.64 9.65 -6.57
CA ALA A 98 -3.98 10.76 -5.89
C ALA A 98 -2.71 10.32 -5.16
N LEU A 99 -2.76 9.19 -4.45
CA LEU A 99 -1.60 8.61 -3.77
C LEU A 99 -0.50 8.22 -4.77
N MET A 100 -0.84 7.51 -5.84
CA MET A 100 0.12 7.14 -6.87
C MET A 100 0.80 8.36 -7.48
N LYS A 101 0.05 9.42 -7.77
CA LYS A 101 0.59 10.69 -8.26
C LYS A 101 1.52 11.35 -7.25
N ARG A 102 1.18 11.33 -5.95
CA ARG A 102 1.98 11.95 -4.89
C ARG A 102 3.33 11.25 -4.67
N TYR A 103 3.41 9.96 -4.97
CA TYR A 103 4.61 9.13 -4.78
C TYR A 103 5.38 8.85 -6.08
N ASP A 104 5.08 9.59 -7.15
CA ASP A 104 5.66 9.40 -8.49
C ASP A 104 5.57 7.93 -8.94
N LEU A 105 4.41 7.30 -8.70
CA LEU A 105 4.04 5.98 -9.24
C LEU A 105 3.26 6.15 -10.54
N THR A 106 3.78 7.02 -11.41
CA THR A 106 3.24 7.33 -12.74
C THR A 106 4.28 6.95 -13.78
N GLU A 107 3.89 6.93 -15.06
CA GLU A 107 4.83 6.67 -16.16
C GLU A 107 6.08 7.55 -16.05
N ASP A 108 5.90 8.87 -15.95
CA ASP A 108 6.99 9.83 -15.81
C ASP A 108 7.77 9.65 -14.51
N GLY A 109 7.09 9.24 -13.44
CA GLY A 109 7.70 8.95 -12.15
C GLY A 109 8.68 7.78 -12.23
N TYR A 110 8.25 6.65 -12.80
CA TYR A 110 9.11 5.49 -13.00
C TYR A 110 10.21 5.75 -14.04
N ARG A 111 9.91 6.47 -15.13
CA ARG A 111 10.91 6.93 -16.10
C ARG A 111 12.01 7.76 -15.43
N ARG A 112 11.63 8.69 -14.55
CA ARG A 112 12.58 9.53 -13.79
C ARG A 112 13.40 8.67 -12.83
N LYS A 113 12.75 7.81 -12.02
CA LYS A 113 13.42 6.88 -11.10
C LYS A 113 14.43 6.00 -11.82
N PHE A 114 14.09 5.42 -12.96
CA PHE A 114 15.00 4.64 -13.80
C PHE A 114 16.20 5.45 -14.29
N ARG A 115 16.00 6.71 -14.71
CA ARG A 115 17.07 7.55 -15.25
C ARG A 115 17.98 8.17 -14.19
N THR A 116 17.47 8.41 -12.98
CA THR A 116 18.19 9.12 -11.92
C THR A 116 18.63 8.24 -10.77
N CYS A 117 18.26 6.95 -10.75
CA CYS A 117 18.67 6.04 -9.69
C CYS A 117 20.19 5.86 -9.66
N LYS A 118 20.73 5.78 -8.44
CA LYS A 118 22.11 5.43 -8.15
C LYS A 118 22.13 4.29 -7.14
N PRO A 119 23.19 3.46 -7.09
CA PRO A 119 23.36 2.48 -6.03
C PRO A 119 23.34 3.17 -4.66
N ALA A 120 22.65 2.60 -3.67
CA ALA A 120 22.76 3.07 -2.30
C ALA A 120 24.09 2.60 -1.66
N GLU A 121 24.57 3.31 -0.63
CA GLU A 121 25.88 3.07 0.00
C GLU A 121 26.15 1.62 0.46
N ARG A 122 25.10 0.83 0.70
CA ARG A 122 25.18 -0.58 1.13
C ARG A 122 24.31 -1.53 0.30
N GLU A 123 23.92 -1.12 -0.90
CA GLU A 123 23.14 -1.94 -1.81
C GLU A 123 24.07 -2.85 -2.64
N SER A 124 23.78 -4.15 -2.67
CA SER A 124 24.55 -5.06 -3.53
C SER A 124 24.25 -4.81 -5.00
N PRO A 125 25.17 -5.12 -5.93
CA PRO A 125 24.94 -4.96 -7.36
C PRO A 125 23.67 -5.68 -7.85
N ASP A 126 23.41 -6.90 -7.37
CA ASP A 126 22.21 -7.67 -7.74
C ASP A 126 20.92 -6.96 -7.30
N MET A 127 20.90 -6.43 -6.07
CA MET A 127 19.75 -5.69 -5.56
C MET A 127 19.51 -4.39 -6.35
N PHE A 128 20.58 -3.72 -6.74
CA PHE A 128 20.50 -2.53 -7.58
C PHE A 128 19.94 -2.85 -8.98
N ILE A 129 20.39 -3.94 -9.62
CA ILE A 129 19.89 -4.39 -10.92
C ILE A 129 18.40 -4.71 -10.82
N VAL A 130 17.97 -5.50 -9.83
CA VAL A 130 16.56 -5.84 -9.62
C VAL A 130 15.71 -4.57 -9.48
N ARG A 131 16.20 -3.58 -8.72
CA ARG A 131 15.50 -2.30 -8.53
C ARG A 131 15.37 -1.51 -9.83
N ILE A 132 16.44 -1.43 -10.63
CA ILE A 132 16.41 -0.73 -11.93
C ILE A 132 15.47 -1.42 -12.92
N VAL A 133 15.54 -2.75 -13.02
CA VAL A 133 14.66 -3.56 -13.88
C VAL A 133 13.20 -3.34 -13.48
N THR A 134 12.90 -3.33 -12.17
CA THR A 134 11.55 -3.05 -11.67
C THR A 134 11.04 -1.66 -12.11
N TYR A 135 11.89 -0.63 -12.08
CA TYR A 135 11.47 0.70 -12.57
C TYR A 135 11.21 0.71 -14.08
N LEU A 136 12.01 -0.02 -14.86
CA LEU A 136 11.82 -0.15 -16.30
C LEU A 136 10.50 -0.86 -16.62
N ASP A 137 10.24 -2.00 -15.99
CA ASP A 137 9.03 -2.79 -16.21
C ASP A 137 7.78 -1.97 -15.88
N ARG A 138 7.78 -1.29 -14.72
CA ARG A 138 6.67 -0.40 -14.33
C ARG A 138 6.47 0.76 -15.29
N TRP A 139 7.56 1.36 -15.79
CA TRP A 139 7.47 2.40 -16.80
C TRP A 139 6.83 1.87 -18.09
N ILE A 140 7.31 0.73 -18.61
CA ILE A 140 6.77 0.12 -19.84
C ILE A 140 5.29 -0.22 -19.67
N ASP A 141 4.90 -0.86 -18.58
CA ASP A 141 3.52 -1.28 -18.34
C ASP A 141 2.56 -0.07 -18.23
N LEU A 142 3.01 1.04 -17.65
CA LEU A 142 2.21 2.27 -17.52
C LEU A 142 2.17 3.11 -18.80
N SER A 143 3.14 2.96 -19.71
CA SER A 143 3.20 3.73 -20.96
C SER A 143 2.09 3.40 -21.96
N LYS A 144 1.34 2.30 -21.75
CA LYS A 144 0.28 1.79 -22.64
C LYS A 144 0.72 1.66 -24.11
N THR A 145 2.02 1.57 -24.37
CA THR A 145 2.56 1.37 -25.71
C THR A 145 2.38 -0.09 -26.10
N ASP A 146 1.84 -0.37 -27.28
CA ASP A 146 1.75 -1.74 -27.81
C ASP A 146 3.14 -2.38 -27.80
N LYS A 147 3.28 -3.54 -27.13
CA LYS A 147 4.49 -4.37 -27.13
C LYS A 147 4.68 -5.04 -28.51
N SER A 148 4.67 -4.27 -29.59
CA SER A 148 4.97 -4.73 -30.95
C SER A 148 6.49 -4.79 -31.18
N TYR A 149 7.19 -5.50 -30.30
CA TYR A 149 8.54 -5.91 -30.58
C TYR A 149 8.43 -7.22 -31.36
N GLU A 150 8.49 -7.12 -32.69
CA GLU A 150 8.74 -8.30 -33.52
C GLU A 150 9.89 -9.06 -32.89
N LYS A 151 9.62 -10.33 -32.56
CA LYS A 151 10.51 -11.29 -31.92
C LYS A 151 11.66 -11.64 -32.87
N LYS A 152 12.51 -10.66 -33.22
CA LYS A 152 13.81 -10.86 -33.85
C LYS A 152 14.86 -10.80 -32.75
N GLY A 153 14.96 -11.90 -32.01
CA GLY A 153 16.16 -12.31 -31.26
C GLY A 153 16.83 -11.23 -30.41
N LEU A 154 16.06 -10.42 -29.68
CA LEU A 154 16.61 -9.51 -28.68
C LEU A 154 16.42 -10.15 -27.30
N ASP A 155 17.45 -10.86 -26.85
CA ASP A 155 17.62 -11.23 -25.45
C ASP A 155 17.49 -9.95 -24.61
N SER A 156 16.36 -9.79 -23.92
CA SER A 156 16.01 -8.62 -23.12
C SER A 156 17.06 -8.31 -22.05
N GLU A 157 17.79 -9.33 -21.57
CA GLU A 157 18.93 -9.15 -20.66
C GLU A 157 20.10 -8.40 -21.31
N ARG A 158 20.40 -8.65 -22.60
CA ARG A 158 21.61 -8.12 -23.26
C ARG A 158 21.49 -6.64 -23.63
N THR A 159 20.27 -6.14 -23.87
CA THR A 159 20.03 -4.72 -24.19
C THR A 159 19.95 -3.85 -22.94
N VAL A 160 19.34 -4.36 -21.87
CA VAL A 160 19.36 -3.69 -20.56
C VAL A 160 20.79 -3.65 -20.02
N LEU A 161 21.53 -4.77 -20.10
CA LEU A 161 22.96 -4.80 -19.78
C LEU A 161 23.80 -3.94 -20.73
N GLY A 162 23.44 -3.81 -22.00
CA GLY A 162 24.12 -2.94 -22.97
C GLY A 162 23.96 -1.43 -22.65
N CYS A 163 22.78 -1.02 -22.21
CA CYS A 163 22.53 0.33 -21.70
C CYS A 163 23.20 0.58 -20.34
N MET A 164 23.25 -0.43 -19.46
CA MET A 164 23.95 -0.37 -18.18
C MET A 164 25.49 -0.34 -18.35
N SER A 165 26.03 -1.10 -19.29
CA SER A 165 27.48 -1.19 -19.57
C SER A 165 28.05 0.13 -20.08
N ARG A 166 27.30 0.86 -20.94
CA ARG A 166 27.69 2.22 -21.37
C ARG A 166 27.62 3.26 -20.25
N ARG A 167 27.02 2.98 -19.09
CA ARG A 167 26.99 3.90 -17.94
C ARG A 167 28.10 3.58 -16.93
N PHE A 168 28.42 2.30 -16.72
CA PHE A 168 29.49 1.88 -15.81
C PHE A 168 30.92 2.11 -16.36
N SER A 169 31.11 2.24 -17.68
CA SER A 169 32.44 2.52 -18.26
C SER A 169 32.93 3.97 -18.12
N TYR A 170 32.10 4.92 -17.65
CA TYR A 170 32.48 6.34 -17.53
C TYR A 170 32.67 6.84 -16.08
N GLU A 171 32.56 5.97 -15.06
CA GLU A 171 32.80 6.34 -13.65
C GLU A 171 33.98 5.57 -13.00
N LEU A 172 34.79 4.85 -13.79
CA LEU A 172 36.04 4.20 -13.35
C LEU A 172 37.26 4.55 -14.23
N ALA A 173 37.27 5.74 -14.85
CA ALA A 173 38.44 6.31 -15.52
C ALA A 173 38.79 7.67 -14.89
#